data_AF-A0A1Q5XDM7-F1
#
_entry.id   AF-A0A1Q5XDM7-F1
#
_cell.length_a   1.000
_cell.length_b   1.000
_cell.length_c   1.000
_cell.angle_alpha   90.00
_cell.angle_beta   90.00
_cell.angle_gamma   90.00
#
_symmetry.space_group_name_H-M   'P 1'
#
loop_
_entity.id
_entity.type
_entity.pdbx_description
1 polymer ?
#
loop_
_entity_poly.entity_id
_entity_poly.type
_entity_poly.pdbx_seq_one_letter_code
_entity_poly.pdbx_strand_id
1 'polypeptide(L)'
;MRGINTSDLAIIGLADGMRGINTSDLAIIGLAGRMRGINTSDLAIPGLAGRLRGINTSDLAIIGLADGMRGINTSDLAVNGLADGMRGINTLDWGAMPLPAAMRCWIPY
;
A
#
# COMPACT_ATOMS: atom_id res chain seq x y z
N MET A 1 5.34 -13.95 -5.09
CA MET A 1 6.48 -14.30 -4.20
C MET A 1 5.99 -14.59 -2.79
N ARG A 2 6.62 -15.51 -2.05
CA ARG A 2 6.32 -15.73 -0.63
C ARG A 2 7.59 -15.83 0.20
N GLY A 3 7.65 -15.11 1.32
CA GLY A 3 8.81 -15.14 2.19
C GLY A 3 8.94 -13.91 3.09
N ILE A 4 10.06 -13.85 3.79
CA ILE A 4 10.51 -12.65 4.48
C ILE A 4 11.58 -12.01 3.59
N ASN A 5 11.42 -10.73 3.29
CA ASN A 5 12.42 -9.96 2.59
C ASN A 5 13.01 -8.91 3.54
N THR A 6 14.34 -8.85 3.57
CA THR A 6 15.15 -7.99 4.44
C THR A 6 16.09 -7.12 3.62
N SER A 7 15.82 -6.97 2.32
CA SER A 7 16.60 -6.12 1.42
C SER A 7 15.65 -5.32 0.54
N ASP A 8 16.09 -4.14 0.13
CA ASP A 8 15.29 -3.26 -0.72
C ASP A 8 14.93 -3.97 -2.01
N LEU A 9 13.67 -3.84 -2.41
CA LEU A 9 13.13 -4.54 -3.57
C LEU A 9 12.45 -3.56 -4.50
N ALA A 10 13.00 -3.44 -5.71
CA ALA A 10 12.38 -2.72 -6.81
C ALA A 10 11.85 -3.72 -7.84
N ILE A 11 10.54 -3.71 -8.09
CA ILE A 11 9.91 -4.50 -9.15
C ILE A 11 9.46 -3.54 -10.25
N ILE A 12 9.89 -3.80 -11.48
CA ILE A 12 9.44 -3.07 -12.67
C ILE A 12 8.63 -4.05 -13.53
N GLY A 13 7.40 -3.68 -13.86
CA GLY A 13 6.49 -4.48 -14.67
C GLY A 13 5.31 -5.02 -13.87
N LEU A 14 5.11 -6.34 -13.88
CA LEU A 14 3.97 -6.99 -13.24
C LEU A 14 4.40 -7.75 -11.97
N ALA A 15 3.86 -7.32 -10.82
CA ALA A 15 4.07 -7.94 -9.53
C ALA A 15 2.76 -8.59 -9.06
N ASP A 16 2.52 -9.86 -9.39
CA ASP A 16 1.32 -10.57 -8.92
C ASP A 16 1.58 -11.51 -7.73
N GLY A 17 0.62 -11.58 -6.82
CA GLY A 17 0.60 -12.56 -5.74
C GLY A 17 1.78 -12.46 -4.77
N MET A 18 2.15 -11.26 -4.33
CA MET A 18 3.16 -11.08 -3.28
C MET A 18 2.54 -11.35 -1.91
N ARG A 19 3.10 -12.29 -1.14
CA ARG A 19 2.66 -12.54 0.22
C ARG A 19 3.82 -12.77 1.17
N GLY A 20 4.03 -11.90 2.14
CA GLY A 20 5.21 -12.01 2.99
C GLY A 20 5.32 -10.94 4.05
N ILE A 21 6.47 -10.93 4.71
CA ILE A 21 6.90 -9.82 5.54
C ILE A 21 8.03 -9.14 4.77
N ASN A 22 7.95 -7.84 4.59
CA ASN A 22 9.05 -7.07 4.04
C ASN A 22 9.51 -6.06 5.07
N THR A 23 10.81 -6.03 5.30
CA THR A 23 11.45 -5.21 6.35
C THR A 23 12.38 -4.14 5.80
N SER A 24 12.29 -3.93 4.49
CA SER A 24 13.12 -3.01 3.70
C SER A 24 12.24 -2.33 2.66
N ASP A 25 12.75 -1.31 1.97
CA ASP A 25 11.94 -0.49 1.09
C ASP A 25 11.41 -1.30 -0.11
N LEU A 26 10.14 -1.09 -0.45
CA LEU A 26 9.48 -1.79 -1.54
C LEU A 26 8.97 -0.79 -2.57
N ALA A 27 9.55 -0.81 -3.76
CA ALA A 27 9.09 -0.04 -4.89
C ALA A 27 8.51 -0.97 -5.96
N ILE A 28 7.26 -0.76 -6.38
CA ILE A 28 6.63 -1.53 -7.45
C ILE A 28 6.13 -0.58 -8.53
N ILE A 29 6.89 -0.49 -9.61
CA ILE A 29 6.59 0.35 -10.78
C ILE A 29 5.87 -0.50 -11.83
N GLY A 30 4.60 -0.21 -12.10
CA GLY A 30 3.80 -0.89 -13.10
C GLY A 30 2.48 -1.42 -12.54
N LEU A 31 2.25 -2.73 -12.67
CA LEU A 31 1.01 -3.39 -12.23
C LEU A 31 1.31 -4.26 -11.00
N ALA A 32 0.92 -3.76 -9.82
CA ALA A 32 0.90 -4.52 -8.60
C ALA A 32 -0.46 -5.23 -8.48
N GLY A 33 -0.44 -6.56 -8.52
CA GLY A 33 -1.64 -7.38 -8.33
C GLY A 33 -2.01 -7.50 -6.85
N ARG A 34 -2.42 -8.71 -6.45
CA ARG A 34 -2.83 -8.95 -5.06
C ARG A 34 -1.60 -9.04 -4.15
N MET A 35 -1.42 -8.06 -3.27
CA MET A 35 -0.37 -8.08 -2.25
C MET A 35 -0.98 -8.38 -0.88
N ARG A 36 -0.34 -9.27 -0.11
CA ARG A 36 -0.76 -9.56 1.25
C ARG A 36 0.41 -9.70 2.21
N GLY A 37 0.58 -8.80 3.16
CA GLY A 37 1.77 -8.89 4.01
C GLY A 37 1.84 -7.90 5.16
N ILE A 38 2.99 -7.93 5.81
CA ILE A 38 3.42 -6.87 6.70
C ILE A 38 4.60 -6.18 6.02
N ASN A 39 4.54 -4.87 5.84
CA ASN A 39 5.67 -4.10 5.38
C ASN A 39 6.10 -3.18 6.52
N THR A 40 7.36 -3.22 6.91
CA THR A 40 7.85 -2.42 8.04
C THR A 40 8.71 -1.22 7.62
N SER A 41 8.80 -0.97 6.32
CA SER A 41 9.56 0.10 5.70
C SER A 41 8.72 0.76 4.61
N ASP A 42 9.29 1.65 3.81
CA ASP A 42 8.49 2.46 2.89
C ASP A 42 7.96 1.62 1.73
N LEU A 43 6.69 1.84 1.39
CA LEU A 43 6.02 1.18 0.26
C LEU A 43 5.66 2.23 -0.80
N ALA A 44 6.29 2.16 -1.96
CA ALA A 44 5.95 2.98 -3.11
C ALA A 44 5.37 2.11 -4.24
N ILE A 45 4.17 2.44 -4.72
CA ILE A 45 3.55 1.75 -5.86
C ILE A 45 3.15 2.78 -6.94
N PRO A 46 4.05 3.11 -7.87
CA PRO A 46 3.71 3.89 -9.05
C PRO A 46 3.06 3.01 -10.12
N GLY A 47 1.79 3.24 -10.42
CA GLY A 47 1.03 2.61 -11.50
C GLY A 47 -0.35 2.12 -11.09
N LEU A 48 -0.63 0.85 -11.41
CA LEU A 48 -1.88 0.17 -11.10
C LEU A 48 -1.66 -0.75 -9.90
N ALA A 49 -2.21 -0.36 -8.75
CA ALA A 49 -2.30 -1.18 -7.57
C ALA A 49 -3.67 -1.87 -7.51
N GLY A 50 -3.67 -3.19 -7.50
CA GLY A 50 -4.85 -3.98 -7.18
C GLY A 50 -5.06 -4.08 -5.68
N ARG A 51 -5.56 -5.24 -5.26
CA ARG A 51 -5.98 -5.46 -3.88
C ARG A 51 -4.79 -5.62 -2.93
N LEU A 52 -4.50 -4.57 -2.16
CA LEU A 52 -3.49 -4.57 -1.11
C LEU A 52 -4.11 -4.97 0.23
N ARG A 53 -3.59 -5.99 0.92
CA ARG A 53 -4.05 -6.37 2.25
C ARG A 53 -2.92 -6.56 3.25
N GLY A 54 -2.78 -5.69 4.24
CA GLY A 54 -1.64 -5.82 5.13
C GLY A 54 -1.58 -4.88 6.31
N ILE A 55 -0.43 -4.90 6.97
CA ILE A 55 -0.04 -3.88 7.93
C ILE A 55 1.19 -3.19 7.32
N ASN A 56 1.15 -1.89 7.15
CA ASN A 56 2.33 -1.11 6.80
C ASN A 56 2.71 -0.26 8.01
N THR A 57 3.94 -0.38 8.50
CA THR A 57 4.36 0.37 9.69
C THR A 57 5.09 1.68 9.38
N SER A 58 5.34 1.94 8.09
CA SER A 58 6.04 3.14 7.60
C SER A 58 5.24 3.80 6.49
N ASP A 59 5.87 4.63 5.67
CA ASP A 59 5.13 5.45 4.72
C ASP A 59 4.61 4.60 3.54
N LEU A 60 3.37 4.87 3.14
CA LEU A 60 2.73 4.21 2.02
C LEU A 60 2.36 5.24 0.96
N ALA A 61 3.03 5.18 -0.17
CA ALA A 61 2.77 6.03 -1.34
C ALA A 61 2.21 5.20 -2.50
N ILE A 62 1.01 5.53 -2.95
CA ILE A 62 0.43 4.96 -4.17
C ILE A 62 0.20 6.10 -5.16
N ILE A 63 0.73 5.95 -6.37
CA ILE A 63 0.58 6.93 -7.45
C ILE A 63 -0.09 6.24 -8.63
N GLY A 64 -1.32 6.60 -8.96
CA GLY A 64 -2.08 6.06 -10.09
C GLY A 64 -3.45 5.53 -9.71
N LEU A 65 -3.72 4.25 -9.99
CA LEU A 65 -5.02 3.61 -9.76
C LEU A 65 -4.91 2.54 -8.68
N ALA A 66 -5.72 2.64 -7.63
CA ALA A 66 -5.76 1.70 -6.51
C ALA A 66 -7.13 1.03 -6.37
N ASP A 67 -7.22 -0.28 -6.59
CA ASP A 67 -8.44 -1.07 -6.40
C ASP A 67 -8.40 -1.85 -5.08
N GLY A 68 -8.89 -1.22 -4.01
CA GLY A 68 -9.18 -1.86 -2.74
C GLY A 68 -7.96 -2.09 -1.85
N MET A 69 -7.69 -1.15 -0.96
CA MET A 69 -6.77 -1.34 0.15
C MET A 69 -7.48 -1.85 1.41
N ARG A 70 -6.92 -2.86 2.08
CA ARG A 70 -7.38 -3.32 3.40
C ARG A 70 -6.24 -3.49 4.38
N GLY A 71 -6.11 -2.61 5.36
CA GLY A 71 -4.98 -2.72 6.26
C GLY A 71 -4.93 -1.75 7.40
N ILE A 72 -3.83 -1.82 8.14
CA ILE A 72 -3.45 -0.82 9.14
C ILE A 72 -2.20 -0.17 8.60
N ASN A 73 -2.22 1.15 8.44
CA ASN A 73 -1.02 1.94 8.18
C ASN A 73 -0.71 2.71 9.47
N THR A 74 0.51 2.59 9.99
CA THR A 74 0.86 3.29 11.23
C THR A 74 1.49 4.66 11.01
N SER A 75 1.89 4.96 9.77
CA SER A 75 2.56 6.21 9.38
C SER A 75 1.80 6.94 8.28
N ASP A 76 2.48 7.66 7.39
CA ASP A 76 1.81 8.48 6.41
C ASP A 76 1.26 7.63 5.27
N LEU A 77 0.05 7.96 4.82
CA LEU A 77 -0.60 7.32 3.70
C LEU A 77 -0.90 8.37 2.64
N ALA A 78 -0.11 8.35 1.56
CA ALA A 78 -0.29 9.20 0.39
C ALA A 78 -0.87 8.38 -0.77
N VAL A 79 -2.04 8.78 -1.24
CA VAL A 79 -2.67 8.18 -2.42
C VAL A 79 -2.93 9.29 -3.42
N ASN A 80 -2.16 9.29 -4.50
CA ASN A 80 -2.26 10.27 -5.58
C ASN A 80 -2.86 9.60 -6.81
N GLY A 81 -4.14 9.87 -7.07
CA GLY A 81 -4.88 9.34 -8.20
C GLY A 81 -6.26 8.79 -7.80
N LEU A 82 -6.73 7.79 -8.54
CA LEU A 82 -8.05 7.19 -8.32
C LEU A 82 -7.93 5.99 -7.40
N ALA A 83 -8.66 6.01 -6.29
CA ALA A 83 -8.75 4.89 -5.38
C ALA A 83 -10.20 4.46 -5.19
N ASP A 84 -10.44 3.16 -5.07
CA ASP A 84 -11.75 2.63 -4.70
C ASP A 84 -11.62 1.61 -3.57
N GLY A 85 -12.65 1.51 -2.74
CA GLY A 85 -12.79 0.43 -1.75
C GLY A 85 -11.71 0.40 -0.66
N MET A 86 -11.09 1.53 -0.33
CA MET A 86 -10.09 1.61 0.72
C MET A 86 -10.73 1.53 2.12
N ARG A 87 -10.34 0.51 2.88
CA ARG A 87 -10.83 0.25 4.24
C ARG A 87 -9.65 -0.08 5.14
N GLY A 88 -9.27 0.84 6.01
CA GLY A 88 -8.15 0.63 6.91
C GLY A 88 -8.19 1.54 8.11
N ILE A 89 -7.18 1.39 8.95
CA ILE A 89 -6.89 2.31 10.04
C ILE A 89 -5.60 3.01 9.63
N ASN A 90 -5.61 4.34 9.56
CA ASN A 90 -4.37 5.12 9.51
C ASN A 90 -4.20 5.84 10.84
N THR A 91 -3.04 5.71 11.50
CA THR A 91 -2.79 6.41 12.76
C THR A 91 -2.15 7.79 12.58
N LEU A 92 -1.60 8.10 11.41
CA LEU A 92 -1.00 9.40 11.07
C LEU A 92 -1.66 10.08 9.85
N ASP A 93 -1.17 11.26 9.48
CA ASP A 93 -1.81 12.22 8.57
C ASP A 93 -2.18 11.61 7.21
N TRP A 94 -3.26 12.11 6.62
CA TRP A 94 -3.85 11.56 5.39
C TRP A 94 -3.77 12.60 4.25
N GLY A 95 -2.74 12.48 3.42
CA GLY A 95 -2.48 13.36 2.28
C GLY A 95 -3.17 12.92 0.99
N ALA A 96 -4.49 12.69 0.99
CA ALA A 96 -5.23 12.29 -0.21
C ALA A 96 -5.93 13.49 -0.88
N MET A 97 -5.61 13.73 -2.15
CA MET A 97 -6.30 14.70 -3.03
C MET A 97 -6.62 13.98 -4.35
N PRO A 98 -7.90 13.78 -4.78
CA PRO A 98 -9.19 14.00 -4.14
C PRO A 98 -9.75 12.73 -3.45
N LEU A 99 -10.60 12.93 -2.43
CA LEU A 99 -11.19 11.88 -1.60
C LEU A 99 -12.01 10.86 -2.43
N PRO A 100 -11.70 9.55 -2.38
CA PRO A 100 -12.54 8.55 -3.01
C PRO A 100 -13.84 8.33 -2.21
N ALA A 101 -14.94 8.19 -2.94
CA ALA A 101 -16.33 8.20 -2.44
C ALA A 101 -16.70 7.09 -1.43
N ALA A 102 -15.78 6.17 -1.11
CA ALA A 102 -16.05 4.96 -0.31
C ALA A 102 -15.06 4.74 0.86
N MET A 103 -14.47 5.81 1.40
CA MET A 103 -13.50 5.72 2.49
C MET A 103 -14.19 5.57 3.86
N ARG A 104 -14.00 4.42 4.53
CA ARG A 104 -14.32 4.21 5.96
C ARG A 104 -13.01 3.97 6.71
N CYS A 105 -12.30 5.06 7.02
CA CYS A 105 -11.17 5.01 7.97
C CYS A 105 -11.69 5.26 9.38
N TRP A 106 -11.24 4.44 10.33
CA TRP A 106 -11.35 4.71 11.76
C TRP A 106 -10.00 5.25 12.21
N ILE A 107 -9.97 6.48 12.74
CA ILE A 107 -8.80 7.04 13.44
C ILE A 107 -9.01 6.71 14.92
N PRO A 108 -8.24 5.81 15.54
CA PRO A 108 -8.29 5.63 16.98
C PRO A 108 -7.66 6.85 17.66
N TYR A 109 -8.42 7.45 18.58
CA TYR A 109 -8.01 8.54 19.47
C TYR A 109 -6.90 8.11 20.42
#